data_AF-A0A382TCF4-F1
#
_entry.id   AF-A0A382TCF4-F1
#
_cell.length_a   1.000
_cell.length_b   1.000
_cell.length_c   1.000
_cell.angle_alpha   90.00
_cell.angle_beta   90.00
_cell.angle_gamma   90.00
#
_symmetry.space_group_name_H-M   'P 1'
#
loop_
_entity.id
_entity.type
_entity.pdbx_description
1 polymer ?
#
loop_
_entity_poly.entity_id
_entity_poly.type
_entity_poly.pdbx_seq_one_letter_code
_entity_poly.pdbx_strand_id
1 'polypeptide(L)'
;MGTPHFGVSYWIDRLPRRRPSYPRYRGQNDVDVAIVGGGMAGCATAYALSTVGARVCLFEAARIGQGAIGSSTALVMQEPDVDFQDVLDAHGLRAARTIWRMTRRGALDLVAAIRRLRIPCQPEAQDSIYFASDPTGVQRLRRELGLRKKARLEARWLTVEQLRREANVEAEGAICVAGNAQVEPLRTCFGFAAAAVKRGASIHERSPVERIRAGREHVELRT
;
A
#
# COMPACT_ATOMS: atom_id res chain seq x y z
N MET A 1 -12.24 -26.90 -18.38
CA MET A 1 -12.79 -25.87 -17.49
C MET A 1 -12.42 -24.52 -18.07
N GLY A 2 -13.39 -23.70 -18.48
CA GLY A 2 -13.11 -22.37 -19.02
C GLY A 2 -12.51 -21.47 -17.93
N THR A 3 -11.49 -20.69 -18.29
CA THR A 3 -10.95 -19.64 -17.42
C THR A 3 -12.08 -18.69 -17.03
N PRO A 4 -12.38 -18.50 -15.73
CA PRO A 4 -13.39 -17.55 -15.32
C PRO A 4 -12.93 -16.14 -15.74
N HIS A 5 -13.74 -15.49 -16.59
CA HIS A 5 -13.59 -14.08 -16.90
C HIS A 5 -14.28 -13.28 -15.80
N PHE A 6 -13.53 -12.91 -14.77
CA PHE A 6 -14.00 -11.92 -13.81
C PHE A 6 -14.00 -10.54 -14.45
N GLY A 7 -15.01 -9.73 -14.13
CA GLY A 7 -15.23 -8.42 -14.73
C GLY A 7 -14.06 -7.44 -14.59
N VAL A 8 -14.21 -6.25 -15.18
CA VAL A 8 -13.19 -5.21 -15.08
C VAL A 8 -13.15 -4.68 -13.65
N SER A 9 -11.95 -4.52 -13.08
CA SER A 9 -11.80 -3.91 -11.76
C SER A 9 -12.45 -2.52 -11.73
N TYR A 10 -13.17 -2.24 -10.63
CA TYR A 10 -13.82 -0.95 -10.37
C TYR A 10 -12.90 0.26 -10.65
N TRP A 11 -11.64 0.20 -10.20
CA TRP A 11 -10.70 1.30 -10.38
C TRP A 11 -10.29 1.45 -11.84
N ILE A 12 -10.04 0.33 -12.53
CA ILE A 12 -9.60 0.31 -13.92
C ILE A 12 -10.74 0.78 -14.85
N ASP A 13 -11.96 0.33 -14.58
CA ASP A 13 -13.16 0.68 -15.36
C ASP A 13 -13.46 2.19 -15.29
N ARG A 14 -13.22 2.81 -14.14
CA ARG A 14 -13.43 4.25 -13.93
C ARG A 14 -12.26 5.13 -14.34
N LEU A 15 -11.19 4.56 -14.90
CA LEU A 15 -10.10 5.38 -15.42
C LEU A 15 -10.58 6.23 -16.60
N PRO A 16 -10.16 7.51 -16.69
CA PRO A 16 -10.41 8.29 -17.89
C PRO A 16 -9.75 7.62 -19.10
N ARG A 17 -10.37 7.78 -20.28
CA ARG A 17 -9.87 7.24 -21.57
C ARG A 17 -8.39 7.58 -21.81
N ARG A 18 -7.95 8.75 -21.34
CA ARG A 18 -6.54 9.16 -21.33
C ARG A 18 -5.96 8.96 -19.94
N ARG A 19 -5.09 7.95 -19.81
CA ARG A 19 -4.25 7.70 -18.64
C ARG A 19 -2.78 7.91 -18.97
N PRO A 20 -1.91 8.21 -17.98
CA PRO A 20 -0.47 8.32 -18.19
C PRO A 20 0.09 7.10 -18.91
N SER A 21 1.04 7.34 -19.81
CA SER A 21 1.71 6.32 -20.59
C SER A 21 3.20 6.62 -20.60
N TYR A 22 3.99 5.56 -20.51
CA TYR A 22 5.45 5.64 -20.54
C TYR A 22 5.98 4.79 -21.70
N PRO A 23 7.13 5.14 -22.30
CA PRO A 23 7.66 4.41 -23.45
C PRO A 23 8.05 2.99 -23.05
N ARG A 24 8.10 2.09 -24.05
CA ARG A 24 8.76 0.79 -23.86
C ARG A 24 10.26 1.01 -23.76
N TYR A 25 10.93 0.28 -22.87
CA TYR A 25 12.38 0.30 -22.77
C TYR A 25 13.02 -0.18 -24.08
N ARG A 26 14.07 0.52 -24.49
CA ARG A 26 14.87 0.19 -25.67
C ARG A 26 16.32 0.58 -25.40
N GLY A 27 17.25 -0.30 -25.76
CA GLY A 27 18.69 -0.02 -25.67
C GLY A 27 19.31 -0.56 -24.38
N GLN A 28 20.42 0.08 -23.99
CA GLN A 28 21.25 -0.31 -22.86
C GLN A 28 21.73 0.97 -22.15
N ASN A 29 21.52 1.05 -20.84
CA ASN A 29 22.03 2.14 -20.03
C ASN A 29 22.29 1.69 -18.59
N ASP A 30 23.29 2.32 -17.97
CA ASP A 30 23.61 2.12 -16.57
C ASP A 30 22.84 3.11 -15.70
N VAL A 31 22.34 2.63 -14.57
CA VAL A 31 21.56 3.39 -13.58
C VAL A 31 22.06 3.05 -12.19
N ASP A 32 21.83 3.94 -11.23
CA ASP A 32 22.21 3.69 -9.85
C ASP A 32 21.22 2.71 -9.21
N VAL A 33 19.94 2.79 -9.58
CA VAL A 33 18.88 1.89 -9.09
C VAL A 33 17.91 1.51 -10.21
N ALA A 34 17.75 0.20 -10.41
CA ALA A 34 16.68 -0.38 -11.23
C ALA A 34 15.54 -0.88 -10.34
N ILE A 35 14.30 -0.50 -10.65
CA ILE A 35 13.09 -0.90 -9.93
C ILE A 35 12.26 -1.80 -10.84
N VAL A 36 11.93 -3.00 -10.37
CA VAL A 36 11.07 -3.95 -11.09
C VAL A 36 9.67 -3.92 -10.51
N GLY A 37 8.70 -3.48 -11.30
CA GLY A 37 7.28 -3.37 -10.93
C GLY A 37 6.81 -1.93 -10.74
N GLY A 38 5.81 -1.54 -11.52
CA GLY A 38 5.14 -0.24 -11.54
C GLY A 38 3.91 -0.17 -10.64
N GLY A 39 3.95 -0.85 -9.49
CA GLY A 39 2.94 -0.73 -8.44
C GLY A 39 3.19 0.47 -7.52
N MET A 40 2.38 0.58 -6.46
CA MET A 40 2.51 1.66 -5.46
C MET A 40 3.92 1.70 -4.85
N ALA A 41 4.41 0.56 -4.36
CA ALA A 41 5.75 0.46 -3.76
C ALA A 41 6.86 0.88 -4.74
N GLY A 42 6.80 0.43 -6.00
CA GLY A 42 7.77 0.78 -7.03
C GLY A 42 7.76 2.27 -7.36
N CYS A 43 6.58 2.86 -7.57
CA CYS A 43 6.44 4.28 -7.89
C CYS A 43 6.84 5.19 -6.72
N ALA A 44 6.45 4.84 -5.48
CA ALA A 44 6.86 5.58 -4.30
C ALA A 44 8.37 5.49 -4.06
N THR A 45 8.97 4.31 -4.25
CA THR A 45 10.42 4.11 -4.16
C THR A 45 11.15 4.91 -5.23
N ALA A 46 10.67 4.88 -6.48
CA ALA A 46 11.26 5.66 -7.56
C ALA A 46 11.27 7.16 -7.24
N TYR A 47 10.15 7.67 -6.70
CA TYR A 47 10.04 9.05 -6.27
C TYR A 47 11.02 9.39 -5.13
N ALA A 48 11.10 8.54 -4.10
CA ALA A 48 11.97 8.75 -2.94
C ALA A 48 13.45 8.80 -3.35
N LEU A 49 13.91 7.83 -4.14
CA LEU A 49 15.30 7.74 -4.60
C LEU A 49 15.67 8.86 -5.58
N SER A 50 14.76 9.24 -6.48
CA SER A 50 15.02 10.35 -7.41
C SER A 50 15.07 11.70 -6.67
N THR A 51 14.39 11.81 -5.51
CA THR A 51 14.44 13.03 -4.70
C THR A 51 15.82 13.26 -4.09
N VAL A 52 16.61 12.21 -3.88
CA VAL A 52 18.00 12.31 -3.40
C VAL A 52 19.05 12.29 -4.54
N GLY A 53 18.59 12.39 -5.80
CA GLY A 53 19.48 12.55 -6.97
C GLY A 53 19.98 11.25 -7.60
N ALA A 54 19.49 10.08 -7.18
CA ALA A 54 19.85 8.82 -7.82
C ALA A 54 19.31 8.73 -9.26
N ARG A 55 20.08 8.16 -10.18
CA ARG A 55 19.63 7.78 -11.52
C ARG A 55 18.75 6.54 -11.41
N VAL A 56 17.44 6.73 -11.41
CA VAL A 56 16.46 5.65 -11.23
C VAL A 56 15.82 5.27 -12.56
N CYS A 57 15.70 3.96 -12.79
CA CYS A 57 14.92 3.41 -13.89
C CYS A 57 13.90 2.38 -13.38
N LEU A 58 12.63 2.58 -13.67
CA LEU A 58 11.54 1.66 -13.30
C LEU A 58 11.04 0.91 -14.53
N PHE A 59 10.94 -0.41 -14.42
CA PHE A 59 10.45 -1.33 -15.45
C PHE A 59 9.13 -1.96 -15.01
N GLU A 60 8.09 -1.81 -15.82
CA GLU A 60 6.77 -2.40 -15.63
C GLU A 60 6.42 -3.30 -16.81
N ALA A 61 6.07 -4.55 -16.53
CA ALA A 61 5.78 -5.58 -17.53
C ALA A 61 4.53 -5.25 -18.37
N ALA A 62 3.52 -4.63 -17.76
CA ALA A 62 2.29 -4.20 -18.40
C ALA A 62 2.21 -2.67 -18.40
N ARG A 63 1.37 -2.10 -17.53
CA ARG A 63 1.24 -0.65 -17.36
C ARG A 63 1.22 -0.28 -15.89
N ILE A 64 1.64 0.95 -15.58
CA ILE A 64 1.69 1.44 -14.20
C ILE A 64 0.34 1.21 -13.52
N GLY A 65 0.39 0.64 -12.33
CA GLY A 65 -0.77 0.36 -11.51
C GLY A 65 -1.79 -0.65 -12.02
N GLN A 66 -1.53 -1.41 -13.10
CA GLN A 66 -2.48 -2.44 -13.57
C GLN A 66 -2.47 -3.73 -12.75
N GLY A 67 -1.45 -3.99 -11.94
CA GLY A 67 -1.38 -5.16 -11.05
C GLY A 67 -2.27 -5.00 -9.81
N ALA A 68 -1.78 -5.47 -8.66
CA ALA A 68 -2.54 -5.51 -7.40
C ALA A 68 -3.20 -4.17 -7.00
N ILE A 69 -2.55 -3.04 -7.28
CA ILE A 69 -3.10 -1.71 -6.96
C ILE A 69 -4.37 -1.39 -7.78
N GLY A 70 -4.48 -1.95 -8.99
CA GLY A 70 -5.67 -1.85 -9.82
C GLY A 70 -6.85 -2.62 -9.26
N SER A 71 -6.66 -3.54 -8.31
CA SER A 71 -7.71 -4.31 -7.62
C SER A 71 -7.72 -4.07 -6.11
N SER A 72 -7.13 -2.96 -5.66
CA SER A 72 -7.00 -2.63 -4.24
C SER A 72 -8.35 -2.37 -3.57
N THR A 73 -8.45 -2.60 -2.25
CA THR A 73 -9.57 -2.12 -1.42
C THR A 73 -9.47 -0.63 -1.07
N ALA A 74 -8.42 0.06 -1.55
CA ALA A 74 -8.18 1.50 -1.34
C ALA A 74 -7.93 1.92 0.12
N LEU A 75 -7.66 0.98 1.02
CA LEU A 75 -7.40 1.23 2.43
C LEU A 75 -5.93 1.58 2.68
N VAL A 76 -5.69 2.64 3.44
CA VAL A 76 -4.40 3.03 3.99
C VAL A 76 -4.46 2.86 5.50
N MET A 77 -4.01 1.69 5.94
CA MET A 77 -4.11 1.24 7.33
C MET A 77 -2.82 1.54 8.10
N GLN A 78 -2.95 2.05 9.32
CA GLN A 78 -1.86 2.27 10.28
C GLN A 78 -1.45 0.98 11.01
N GLU A 79 -2.14 -0.13 10.71
CA GLU A 79 -1.98 -1.44 11.34
C GLU A 79 -1.65 -2.46 10.25
N PRO A 80 -0.81 -3.47 10.54
CA PRO A 80 -0.61 -4.57 9.60
C PRO A 80 -1.89 -5.42 9.49
N ASP A 81 -2.02 -6.18 8.40
CA ASP A 81 -3.16 -7.07 8.14
C ASP A 81 -3.03 -8.41 8.92
N VAL A 82 -2.59 -8.34 10.17
CA VAL A 82 -2.41 -9.45 11.10
C VAL A 82 -2.60 -8.96 12.54
N ASP A 83 -3.09 -9.83 13.42
CA ASP A 83 -3.27 -9.49 14.83
C ASP A 83 -1.90 -9.27 15.53
N PHE A 84 -1.87 -8.36 16.49
CA PHE A 84 -0.68 -8.08 17.30
C PHE A 84 -0.23 -9.32 18.04
N GLN A 85 -1.17 -10.15 18.53
CA GLN A 85 -0.84 -11.42 19.16
C GLN A 85 -0.02 -12.33 18.24
N ASP A 86 -0.41 -12.48 16.96
CA ASP A 86 0.26 -13.41 16.05
C ASP A 86 1.71 -12.97 15.78
N VAL A 87 1.91 -11.66 15.60
CA VAL A 87 3.25 -11.09 15.44
C VAL A 87 4.07 -11.20 16.72
N LEU A 88 3.43 -11.02 17.88
CA LEU A 88 4.06 -11.17 19.20
C LEU A 88 4.54 -12.61 19.40
N ASP A 89 3.74 -13.61 19.05
CA ASP A 89 4.08 -15.02 19.23
C ASP A 89 5.18 -15.46 18.26
N ALA A 90 5.14 -14.98 17.00
CA ALA A 90 6.12 -15.36 16.00
C ALA A 90 7.49 -14.67 16.18
N HIS A 91 7.50 -13.42 16.66
CA HIS A 91 8.71 -12.57 16.59
C HIS A 91 9.05 -11.85 17.91
N GLY A 92 8.25 -12.01 18.95
CA GLY A 92 8.44 -11.36 20.24
C GLY A 92 8.06 -9.89 20.25
N LEU A 93 7.96 -9.34 21.47
CA LEU A 93 7.37 -8.02 21.71
C LEU A 93 8.11 -6.88 21.01
N ARG A 94 9.44 -6.94 20.94
CA ARG A 94 10.25 -5.88 20.31
C ARG A 94 9.97 -5.78 18.82
N ALA A 95 9.91 -6.92 18.12
CA ALA A 95 9.61 -6.96 16.69
C ALA A 95 8.17 -6.54 16.42
N ALA A 96 7.20 -7.06 17.19
CA ALA A 96 5.79 -6.70 17.05
C ALA A 96 5.57 -5.18 17.18
N ARG A 97 6.16 -4.55 18.20
CA ARG A 97 6.10 -3.08 18.36
C ARG A 97 6.77 -2.32 17.22
N THR A 98 7.85 -2.87 16.66
CA THR A 98 8.59 -2.24 15.57
C THR A 98 7.76 -2.28 14.29
N ILE A 99 7.21 -3.44 13.94
CA ILE A 99 6.34 -3.64 12.76
C ILE A 99 5.15 -2.69 12.82
N TRP A 100 4.40 -2.68 13.93
CA TRP A 100 3.24 -1.80 14.10
C TRP A 100 3.58 -0.31 14.00
N ARG A 101 4.70 0.12 14.60
CA ARG A 101 5.18 1.50 14.48
C ARG A 101 5.57 1.85 13.04
N MET A 102 6.23 0.94 12.33
CA MET A 102 6.63 1.15 10.95
C MET A 102 5.42 1.21 10.01
N THR A 103 4.41 0.37 10.22
CA THR A 103 3.15 0.44 9.46
C THR A 103 2.43 1.76 9.67
N ARG A 104 2.25 2.17 10.94
CA ARG A 104 1.66 3.48 11.27
C ARG A 104 2.42 4.63 10.62
N ARG A 105 3.75 4.62 10.72
CA ARG A 105 4.58 5.64 10.10
C ARG A 105 4.44 5.64 8.58
N GLY A 106 4.47 4.47 7.93
CA GLY A 106 4.32 4.34 6.49
C GLY A 106 2.98 4.90 5.97
N ALA A 107 1.88 4.62 6.68
CA ALA A 107 0.57 5.17 6.37
C ALA A 107 0.55 6.71 6.46
N LEU A 108 1.07 7.26 7.56
CA LEU A 108 1.14 8.72 7.77
C LEU A 108 2.05 9.41 6.76
N ASP A 109 3.23 8.84 6.48
CA ASP A 109 4.20 9.36 5.51
C ASP A 109 3.61 9.33 4.09
N LEU A 110 2.85 8.28 3.72
CA LEU A 110 2.15 8.21 2.44
C LEU A 110 1.12 9.33 2.29
N VAL A 111 0.23 9.51 3.28
CA VAL A 111 -0.80 10.56 3.26
C VAL A 111 -0.15 11.95 3.23
N ALA A 112 0.93 12.17 3.99
CA ALA A 112 1.68 13.41 3.97
C ALA A 112 2.32 13.67 2.59
N ALA A 113 2.90 12.64 1.96
CA ALA A 113 3.48 12.74 0.63
C ALA A 113 2.43 13.04 -0.44
N ILE A 114 1.25 12.42 -0.37
CA ILE A 114 0.10 12.71 -1.26
C ILE A 114 -0.27 14.19 -1.19
N ARG A 115 -0.41 14.75 0.03
CA ARG A 115 -0.73 16.17 0.24
C ARG A 115 0.36 17.09 -0.28
N ARG A 116 1.62 16.80 0.06
CA ARG A 116 2.80 17.59 -0.37
C ARG A 116 2.95 17.62 -1.89
N LEU A 117 2.72 16.50 -2.56
CA LEU A 117 2.80 16.37 -4.01
C LEU A 117 1.52 16.84 -4.73
N ARG A 118 0.47 17.20 -3.98
CA ARG A 118 -0.85 17.58 -4.50
C ARG A 118 -1.41 16.52 -5.46
N ILE A 119 -1.27 15.24 -5.10
CA ILE A 119 -1.77 14.14 -5.93
C ILE A 119 -3.31 14.15 -5.87
N PRO A 120 -4.02 14.20 -7.01
CA PRO A 120 -5.47 14.33 -7.05
C PRO A 120 -6.15 12.96 -6.83
N CYS A 121 -5.96 12.36 -5.66
CA CYS A 121 -6.47 11.03 -5.28
C CYS A 121 -7.44 11.06 -4.10
N GLN A 122 -7.97 12.24 -3.74
CA GLN A 122 -9.01 12.42 -2.72
C GLN A 122 -8.71 11.67 -1.41
N PRO A 123 -7.61 11.99 -0.70
CA PRO A 123 -7.32 11.35 0.57
C PRO A 123 -8.36 11.73 1.62
N GLU A 124 -9.04 10.74 2.16
CA GLU A 124 -10.05 10.92 3.21
C GLU A 124 -9.61 10.19 4.47
N ALA A 125 -9.64 10.88 5.61
CA ALA A 125 -9.40 10.24 6.89
C ALA A 125 -10.61 9.37 7.24
N GLN A 126 -10.35 8.16 7.71
CA GLN A 126 -11.36 7.19 8.10
C GLN A 126 -10.89 6.46 9.35
N ASP A 127 -11.84 6.10 10.21
CA ASP A 127 -11.57 5.14 11.28
C ASP A 127 -11.72 3.72 10.71
N SER A 128 -10.90 2.77 11.19
CA SER A 128 -11.14 1.35 10.92
C SER A 128 -11.88 0.72 12.07
N ILE A 129 -12.73 -0.25 11.76
CA ILE A 129 -13.48 -1.05 12.73
C ILE A 129 -13.22 -2.51 12.42
N TYR A 130 -12.62 -3.22 13.38
CA TYR A 130 -12.42 -4.66 13.33
C TYR A 130 -13.38 -5.32 14.34
N PHE A 131 -14.44 -5.95 13.84
CA PHE A 131 -15.55 -6.45 14.64
C PHE A 131 -15.63 -7.98 14.66
N ALA A 132 -16.34 -8.50 15.66
CA ALA A 132 -16.68 -9.92 15.77
C ALA A 132 -18.20 -10.08 15.96
N SER A 133 -18.75 -11.12 15.35
CA SER A 133 -20.19 -11.43 15.37
C SER A 133 -20.55 -12.60 16.30
N ASP A 134 -19.57 -13.10 17.06
CA ASP A 134 -19.76 -14.22 17.98
C ASP A 134 -18.96 -14.01 19.29
N PRO A 135 -19.36 -14.68 20.40
CA PRO A 135 -18.72 -14.50 21.69
C PRO A 135 -17.23 -14.88 21.73
N THR A 136 -16.81 -15.86 20.92
CA THR A 136 -15.41 -16.30 20.86
C THR A 136 -14.54 -15.24 20.19
N GLY A 137 -15.02 -14.69 19.07
CA GLY A 137 -14.39 -13.56 18.40
C GLY A 137 -14.29 -12.33 19.30
N VAL A 138 -15.32 -12.01 20.08
CA VAL A 138 -15.30 -10.89 21.04
C VAL A 138 -14.22 -11.09 22.11
N GLN A 139 -14.08 -12.29 22.67
CA GLN A 139 -13.02 -12.59 23.64
C GLN A 139 -11.63 -12.42 23.03
N ARG A 140 -11.43 -12.89 21.80
CA ARG A 140 -10.19 -12.69 21.04
C ARG A 140 -9.87 -11.21 20.87
N LEU A 141 -10.84 -10.40 20.43
CA LEU A 141 -10.66 -8.95 20.25
C LEU A 141 -10.37 -8.22 21.58
N ARG A 142 -10.98 -8.63 22.69
CA ARG A 142 -10.68 -8.05 24.00
C ARG A 142 -9.24 -8.33 24.44
N ARG A 143 -8.77 -9.56 24.23
CA ARG A 143 -7.37 -9.95 24.50
C ARG A 143 -6.41 -9.15 23.62
N GLU A 144 -6.70 -9.07 22.33
CA GLU A 144 -5.94 -8.31 21.34
C GLU A 144 -5.83 -6.81 21.72
N LEU A 145 -6.95 -6.17 22.07
CA LEU A 145 -6.96 -4.79 22.55
C LEU A 145 -6.11 -4.61 23.82
N GLY A 146 -6.16 -5.58 24.75
CA GLY A 146 -5.32 -5.57 25.94
C GLY A 146 -3.82 -5.59 25.63
N LEU A 147 -3.41 -6.35 24.62
CA LEU A 147 -2.02 -6.42 24.18
C LEU A 147 -1.59 -5.13 23.48
N ARG A 148 -2.42 -4.61 22.57
CA ARG A 148 -2.19 -3.31 21.91
C ARG A 148 -2.00 -2.20 22.94
N LYS A 149 -2.85 -2.12 23.97
CA LYS A 149 -2.72 -1.17 25.07
C LYS A 149 -1.41 -1.31 25.84
N LYS A 150 -1.01 -2.53 26.21
CA LYS A 150 0.28 -2.80 26.87
C LYS A 150 1.47 -2.37 26.00
N ALA A 151 1.35 -2.51 24.67
CA ALA A 151 2.33 -2.06 23.71
C ALA A 151 2.31 -0.54 23.43
N ARG A 152 1.37 0.20 24.04
CA ARG A 152 1.09 1.63 23.81
C ARG A 152 0.68 1.93 22.36
N LEU A 153 -0.14 1.05 21.79
CA LEU A 153 -0.76 1.22 20.48
C LEU A 153 -2.19 1.75 20.69
N GLU A 154 -2.52 2.82 19.98
CA GLU A 154 -3.81 3.51 20.10
C GLU A 154 -4.94 2.69 19.47
N ALA A 155 -5.90 2.28 20.29
CA ALA A 155 -7.11 1.61 19.86
C ALA A 155 -8.18 1.71 20.96
N ARG A 156 -9.45 1.80 20.57
CA ARG A 156 -10.59 1.83 21.51
C ARG A 156 -11.54 0.67 21.27
N TRP A 157 -12.25 0.28 22.32
CA TRP A 157 -13.34 -0.69 22.19
C TRP A 157 -14.62 0.02 21.75
N LEU A 158 -15.40 -0.61 20.87
CA LEU A 158 -16.76 -0.21 20.55
C LEU A 158 -17.77 -1.20 21.14
N THR A 159 -18.79 -0.68 21.82
CA THR A 159 -19.97 -1.46 22.21
C THR A 159 -20.88 -1.73 21.01
N VAL A 160 -21.82 -2.67 21.16
CA VAL A 160 -22.86 -2.97 20.16
C VAL A 160 -23.64 -1.70 19.77
N GLU A 161 -24.00 -0.89 20.76
CA GLU A 161 -24.72 0.38 20.53
C GLU A 161 -23.87 1.38 19.71
N GLN A 162 -22.57 1.50 20.04
CA GLN A 162 -21.65 2.37 19.31
C GLN A 162 -21.46 1.89 17.86
N LEU A 163 -21.34 0.58 17.64
CA LEU A 163 -21.22 0.00 16.29
C LEU A 163 -22.44 0.30 15.42
N ARG A 164 -23.64 0.11 15.97
CA ARG A 164 -24.89 0.42 15.26
C ARG A 164 -24.97 1.90 14.91
N ARG A 165 -24.61 2.78 15.85
CA ARG A 165 -24.67 4.24 15.68
C ARG A 165 -23.59 4.78 14.73
N GLU A 166 -22.36 4.30 14.84
CA GLU A 166 -21.19 4.86 14.15
C GLU A 166 -20.96 4.24 12.76
N ALA A 167 -21.35 2.98 12.55
CA ALA A 167 -21.05 2.25 11.32
C ALA A 167 -22.23 1.49 10.70
N ASN A 168 -23.41 1.49 11.35
CA ASN A 168 -24.58 0.69 10.94
C ASN A 168 -24.23 -0.81 10.80
N VAL A 169 -23.39 -1.32 11.70
CA VAL A 169 -22.96 -2.73 11.74
C VAL A 169 -23.60 -3.43 12.94
N GLU A 170 -24.19 -4.60 12.70
CA GLU A 170 -24.71 -5.49 13.73
C GLU A 170 -23.64 -6.53 14.10
N ALA A 171 -22.98 -6.33 15.24
CA ALA A 171 -21.90 -7.18 15.73
C ALA A 171 -21.81 -7.10 17.28
N GLU A 172 -21.16 -8.10 17.90
CA GLU A 172 -21.12 -8.24 19.36
C GLU A 172 -20.00 -7.42 20.03
N GLY A 173 -19.08 -6.88 19.24
CA GLY A 173 -18.03 -5.96 19.72
C GLY A 173 -16.96 -5.71 18.68
N ALA A 174 -16.19 -4.64 18.86
CA ALA A 174 -15.13 -4.28 17.93
C ALA A 174 -13.98 -3.50 18.55
N ILE A 175 -12.84 -3.55 17.87
CA ILE A 175 -11.74 -2.61 18.02
C ILE A 175 -11.91 -1.52 16.96
N CYS A 176 -11.77 -0.26 17.39
CA CYS A 176 -11.71 0.89 16.49
C CYS A 176 -10.34 1.55 16.58
N VAL A 177 -9.77 1.84 15.41
CA VAL A 177 -8.50 2.57 15.27
C VAL A 177 -8.70 3.80 14.40
N ALA A 178 -8.33 4.94 14.97
CA ALA A 178 -8.54 6.23 14.35
C ALA A 178 -7.40 6.64 13.43
N GLY A 179 -7.71 7.49 12.45
CA GLY A 179 -6.73 8.15 11.60
C GLY A 179 -6.19 7.29 10.45
N ASN A 180 -6.80 6.15 10.15
CA ASN A 180 -6.60 5.50 8.87
C ASN A 180 -7.07 6.43 7.74
N ALA A 181 -6.83 6.02 6.50
CA ALA A 181 -7.29 6.78 5.36
C ALA A 181 -7.76 5.86 4.23
N GLN A 182 -8.50 6.44 3.32
CA GLN A 182 -8.73 5.87 2.01
C GLN A 182 -8.25 6.84 0.93
N VAL A 183 -7.81 6.29 -0.20
CA VAL A 183 -7.32 7.06 -1.35
C VAL A 183 -7.74 6.38 -2.63
N GLU A 184 -7.94 7.13 -3.70
CA GLU A 184 -8.06 6.51 -5.01
C GLU A 184 -6.69 5.89 -5.40
N PRO A 185 -6.59 4.55 -5.54
CA PRO A 185 -5.31 3.86 -5.54
C PRO A 185 -4.52 4.07 -6.84
N LEU A 186 -5.20 4.16 -8.00
CA LEU A 186 -4.54 4.30 -9.29
C LEU A 186 -3.95 5.69 -9.50
N ARG A 187 -4.70 6.74 -9.19
CA ARG A 187 -4.29 8.15 -9.18
C ARG A 187 -3.18 8.38 -8.17
N THR A 188 -3.22 7.70 -7.02
CA THR A 188 -2.11 7.72 -6.08
C THR A 188 -0.84 7.20 -6.76
N CYS A 189 -0.90 5.99 -7.34
CA CYS A 189 0.22 5.37 -8.06
C CYS A 189 0.74 6.26 -9.21
N PHE A 190 -0.16 6.79 -10.05
CA PHE A 190 0.17 7.70 -11.15
C PHE A 190 0.80 9.01 -10.66
N GLY A 191 0.32 9.55 -9.54
CA GLY A 191 0.86 10.76 -8.94
C GLY A 191 2.31 10.58 -8.52
N PHE A 192 2.64 9.46 -7.89
CA PHE A 192 4.02 9.13 -7.53
C PHE A 192 4.90 8.86 -8.76
N ALA A 193 4.39 8.13 -9.76
CA ALA A 193 5.12 7.92 -11.02
C ALA A 193 5.44 9.25 -11.73
N ALA A 194 4.46 10.16 -11.82
CA ALA A 194 4.66 11.48 -12.40
C ALA A 194 5.63 12.34 -11.57
N ALA A 195 5.57 12.26 -10.24
CA ALA A 195 6.50 12.96 -9.36
C ALA A 195 7.94 12.42 -9.50
N ALA A 196 8.11 11.11 -9.68
CA ALA A 196 9.41 10.49 -9.93
C ALA A 196 10.02 10.98 -11.26
N VAL A 197 9.23 10.99 -12.33
CA VAL A 197 9.68 11.50 -13.64
C VAL A 197 10.07 12.97 -13.59
N LYS A 198 9.29 13.81 -12.88
CA LYS A 198 9.65 15.22 -12.63
C LYS A 198 10.98 15.39 -11.88
N ARG A 199 11.45 14.35 -11.19
CA ARG A 199 12.73 14.31 -10.47
C ARG A 199 13.84 13.58 -11.25
N GLY A 200 13.61 13.22 -12.51
CA GLY A 200 14.62 12.61 -13.38
C GLY A 200 14.56 11.09 -13.47
N ALA A 201 13.60 10.42 -12.81
CA ALA A 201 13.40 8.98 -13.02
C ALA A 201 12.99 8.69 -14.46
N SER A 202 13.51 7.60 -15.02
CA SER A 202 12.96 7.00 -16.23
C SER A 202 11.99 5.88 -15.85
N ILE A 203 10.83 5.84 -16.52
CA ILE A 203 9.81 4.82 -16.30
C ILE A 203 9.54 4.18 -17.66
N HIS A 204 9.47 2.85 -17.69
CA HIS A 204 9.20 2.08 -18.90
C HIS A 204 8.07 1.09 -18.68
N GLU A 205 6.98 1.25 -19.43
CA GLU A 205 5.88 0.29 -19.47
C GLU A 205 6.14 -0.78 -20.54
N ARG A 206 5.40 -1.89 -20.52
CA ARG A 206 5.51 -2.99 -21.50
C ARG A 206 6.94 -3.53 -21.64
N SER A 207 7.66 -3.55 -20.52
CA SER A 207 9.09 -3.87 -20.42
C SER A 207 9.31 -4.91 -19.32
N PRO A 208 8.85 -6.15 -19.51
CA PRO A 208 8.97 -7.20 -18.50
C PRO A 208 10.46 -7.52 -18.28
N VAL A 209 10.95 -7.45 -17.05
CA VAL A 209 12.30 -7.98 -16.75
C VAL A 209 12.25 -9.50 -16.82
N GLU A 210 12.88 -10.06 -17.85
CA GLU A 210 12.92 -11.50 -18.14
C GLU A 210 14.07 -12.21 -17.42
N ARG A 211 15.13 -11.47 -17.07
CA ARG A 211 16.32 -12.03 -16.44
C ARG A 211 17.00 -11.03 -15.53
N ILE A 212 17.46 -11.52 -14.38
CA ILE A 212 18.31 -10.78 -13.44
C ILE A 212 19.58 -11.61 -13.23
N ARG A 213 20.74 -10.98 -13.37
CA ARG A 213 22.04 -11.59 -13.05
C ARG A 213 22.75 -10.73 -12.01
N ALA A 214 22.96 -11.28 -10.83
CA ALA A 214 23.73 -10.62 -9.79
C ALA A 214 25.23 -10.90 -10.00
N GLY A 215 26.00 -9.83 -10.22
CA GLY A 215 27.46 -9.85 -10.18
C GLY A 215 28.00 -9.45 -8.81
N ARG A 216 29.32 -9.34 -8.68
CA ARG A 216 29.97 -8.88 -7.43
C ARG A 216 29.83 -7.38 -7.21
N GLU A 217 29.85 -6.60 -8.29
CA GLU A 217 29.86 -5.12 -8.23
C GLU A 217 28.57 -4.50 -8.82
N HIS A 218 27.89 -5.21 -9.71
CA HIS A 218 26.69 -4.73 -10.39
C HIS A 218 25.63 -5.82 -10.56
N VAL A 219 24.41 -5.41 -10.87
CA VAL A 219 23.29 -6.29 -11.23
C VAL A 219 22.86 -5.97 -12.66
N GLU A 220 22.79 -6.99 -13.51
CA GLU A 220 22.32 -6.85 -14.89
C GLU A 220 20.85 -7.28 -14.98
N LEU A 221 20.03 -6.43 -15.60
CA LEU A 221 18.64 -6.74 -15.92
C LEU A 221 18.47 -6.81 -17.44
N ARG A 222 17.70 -7.79 -17.90
CA ARG A 222 17.27 -7.92 -19.30
C ARG A 222 15.76 -7.85 -19.37
N THR A 223 15.24 -6.96 -20.22
CA THR A 223 13.80 -6.79 -20.52
C THR A 223 13.40 -7.33 -21.88
#